data_AF-A0A0B1RY75-F1
#
_entry.id   AF-A0A0B1RY75-F1
#
_cell.length_a   1.000
_cell.length_b   1.000
_cell.length_c   1.000
_cell.angle_alpha   90.00
_cell.angle_beta   90.00
_cell.angle_gamma   90.00
#
_symmetry.space_group_name_H-M   'P 1'
#
loop_
_entity.id
_entity.type
_entity.pdbx_description
1 polymer ?
#
loop_
_entity_poly.entity_id
_entity_poly.type
_entity_poly.pdbx_seq_one_letter_code
_entity_poly.pdbx_strand_id
1 'polypeptide(L)'
;MLLPDSLLTTEALLTTLQNVFEGLTVQSENVARVVREELPFLGLEKAMMWLTEEGVDRQEAHAVIRTTALEAKKRQATEPVHMEDILRDKFFDSVRDRVMALVNEPISFTGRCVSQTIRFLTEELRPAIAPYFDSKAGTVQLDV
;
A
#
# COMPACT_ATOMS: atom_id res chain seq x y z
N MET A 1 29.64 29.67 -18.99
CA MET A 1 29.79 28.48 -18.13
C MET A 1 28.52 27.64 -17.97
N LEU A 2 27.34 28.06 -18.47
CA LEU A 2 26.10 27.32 -18.22
C LEU A 2 26.05 25.88 -18.80
N LEU A 3 26.62 25.66 -20.00
CA LEU A 3 26.56 24.34 -20.65
C LEU A 3 27.39 23.26 -19.92
N PRO A 4 28.69 23.47 -19.59
CA PRO A 4 29.45 22.48 -18.82
C PRO A 4 28.84 22.18 -17.45
N ASP A 5 28.45 23.21 -16.71
CA ASP A 5 27.92 23.04 -15.34
C ASP A 5 26.61 22.24 -15.36
N SER A 6 25.76 22.45 -16.37
CA SER A 6 24.50 21.72 -16.50
C SER A 6 24.71 20.24 -16.81
N LEU A 7 25.71 19.92 -17.64
CA LEU A 7 26.06 18.53 -17.98
C LEU A 7 26.65 17.80 -16.77
N LEU A 8 27.63 18.40 -16.10
CA LEU A 8 28.24 17.82 -14.89
C LEU A 8 27.22 17.64 -13.77
N THR A 9 26.32 18.59 -13.60
CA THR A 9 25.23 18.47 -12.61
C THR A 9 24.29 17.31 -12.97
N THR A 10 23.92 17.17 -14.24
CA THR A 10 23.04 16.08 -14.70
C THR A 10 23.70 14.73 -14.51
N GLU A 11 24.99 14.61 -14.83
CA GLU A 11 25.78 13.41 -14.60
C GLU A 11 25.80 13.04 -13.11
N ALA A 12 26.10 13.99 -12.22
CA ALA A 12 26.10 13.77 -10.78
C ALA A 12 24.73 13.30 -10.26
N LEU A 13 23.64 13.90 -10.76
CA LEU A 13 22.27 13.50 -10.42
C LEU A 13 21.96 12.07 -10.83
N LEU A 14 22.27 11.70 -12.08
CA LEU A 14 21.98 10.36 -12.60
C LEU A 14 22.82 9.28 -11.89
N THR A 15 24.10 9.55 -11.65
CA THR A 15 25.01 8.67 -10.90
C THR A 15 24.51 8.45 -9.48
N THR A 16 24.09 9.52 -8.79
CA THR A 16 23.51 9.42 -7.45
C THR A 16 22.21 8.62 -7.45
N LEU A 17 21.34 8.86 -8.42
CA LEU A 17 20.07 8.16 -8.55
C LEU A 17 20.27 6.65 -8.78
N GLN A 18 21.24 6.27 -9.63
CA GLN A 18 21.57 4.87 -9.87
C GLN A 18 22.07 4.19 -8.59
N ASN A 19 22.99 4.83 -7.86
CA ASN A 19 23.50 4.29 -6.58
C ASN A 19 22.36 4.05 -5.56
N VAL A 20 21.42 5.00 -5.44
CA VAL A 20 20.26 4.85 -4.54
C VAL A 20 19.38 3.67 -4.93
N PHE A 21 19.04 3.51 -6.23
CA PHE A 21 18.18 2.42 -6.67
C PHE A 21 18.84 1.04 -6.59
N GLU A 22 20.14 0.95 -6.85
CA GLU A 22 20.91 -0.31 -6.70
C GLU A 22 21.06 -0.73 -5.24
N GLY A 23 21.17 0.24 -4.33
CA GLY A 23 21.26 0.01 -2.88
C GLY A 23 19.92 -0.02 -2.15
N LEU A 24 18.78 0.13 -2.85
CA LEU A 24 17.47 0.25 -2.22
C LEU A 24 17.08 -1.06 -1.51
N THR A 25 16.83 -0.98 -0.21
CA THR A 25 16.34 -2.10 0.61
C THR A 25 14.92 -1.85 1.08
N VAL A 26 14.09 -2.89 1.04
CA VAL A 26 12.70 -2.83 1.51
C VAL A 26 12.62 -3.47 2.90
N GLN A 27 12.14 -2.70 3.88
CA GLN A 27 11.89 -3.20 5.23
C GLN A 27 10.52 -3.87 5.31
N SER A 28 10.44 -5.10 4.79
CA SER A 28 9.18 -5.85 4.66
C SER A 28 8.41 -6.01 5.98
N GLU A 29 9.11 -6.14 7.11
CA GLU A 29 8.48 -6.23 8.43
C GLU A 29 7.75 -4.94 8.82
N ASN A 30 8.36 -3.78 8.57
CA ASN A 30 7.73 -2.50 8.82
C ASN A 30 6.55 -2.24 7.89
N VAL A 31 6.66 -2.63 6.61
CA VAL A 31 5.53 -2.58 5.67
C VAL A 31 4.39 -3.47 6.17
N ALA A 32 4.67 -4.73 6.51
CA ALA A 32 3.66 -5.66 7.00
C ALA A 32 3.00 -5.18 8.30
N ARG A 33 3.77 -4.56 9.21
CA ARG A 33 3.26 -3.96 10.44
C ARG A 33 2.29 -2.82 10.14
N VAL A 34 2.69 -1.84 9.32
CA VAL A 34 1.83 -0.71 8.96
C VAL A 34 0.57 -1.20 8.23
N VAL A 35 0.70 -2.16 7.31
CA VAL A 35 -0.45 -2.77 6.64
C VAL A 35 -1.38 -3.41 7.67
N ARG A 36 -0.88 -4.23 8.60
CA ARG A 36 -1.72 -4.88 9.62
C ARG A 36 -2.42 -3.87 10.54
N GLU A 37 -1.76 -2.76 10.87
CA GLU A 37 -2.32 -1.69 11.71
C GLU A 37 -3.45 -0.92 10.99
N GLU A 38 -3.31 -0.69 9.68
CA GLU A 38 -4.22 0.18 8.93
C GLU A 38 -5.33 -0.57 8.17
N LEU A 39 -5.09 -1.81 7.76
CA LEU A 39 -6.01 -2.62 6.96
C LEU A 39 -7.39 -2.84 7.61
N PRO A 40 -7.53 -3.00 8.95
CA PRO A 40 -8.85 -3.11 9.59
C PRO A 40 -9.80 -1.97 9.22
N PHE A 41 -9.28 -0.74 9.10
CA PHE A 41 -10.10 0.43 8.74
C PHE A 41 -10.55 0.42 7.28
N LEU A 42 -9.75 -0.14 6.36
CA LEU A 42 -10.16 -0.38 4.98
C LEU A 42 -11.21 -1.50 4.90
N GLY A 43 -11.09 -2.51 5.76
CA GLY A 43 -12.07 -3.60 5.89
C GLY A 43 -13.46 -3.13 6.31
N LEU A 44 -13.57 -2.03 7.06
CA LEU A 44 -14.86 -1.46 7.48
C LEU A 44 -15.72 -0.97 6.30
N GLU A 45 -15.12 -0.47 5.23
CA GLU A 45 -15.89 -0.10 4.03
C GLU A 45 -16.55 -1.34 3.40
N LYS A 46 -15.87 -2.49 3.43
CA LYS A 46 -16.42 -3.77 2.96
C LYS A 46 -17.50 -4.30 3.90
N ALA A 47 -17.32 -4.14 5.20
CA ALA A 47 -18.37 -4.44 6.18
C ALA A 47 -19.65 -3.65 5.88
N MET A 48 -19.54 -2.35 5.57
CA MET A 48 -20.69 -1.52 5.19
C MET A 48 -21.44 -2.10 3.99
N MET A 49 -20.71 -2.44 2.93
CA MET A 49 -21.30 -3.01 1.71
C MET A 49 -22.06 -4.30 2.03
N TRP A 50 -21.46 -5.21 2.78
CA TRP A 50 -22.08 -6.50 3.08
C TRP A 50 -23.24 -6.37 4.06
N LEU A 51 -23.20 -5.47 5.03
CA LEU A 51 -24.36 -5.18 5.88
C LEU A 51 -25.53 -4.69 5.04
N THR A 52 -25.30 -3.83 4.05
CA THR A 52 -26.36 -3.40 3.14
C THR A 52 -26.87 -4.51 2.22
N GLU A 53 -26.01 -5.47 1.82
CA GLU A 53 -26.43 -6.67 1.08
C GLU A 53 -27.33 -7.59 1.94
N GLU A 54 -27.07 -7.66 3.25
CA GLU A 54 -27.89 -8.39 4.24
C GLU A 54 -29.16 -7.62 4.66
N GLY A 55 -29.45 -6.47 4.04
CA GLY A 55 -30.68 -5.69 4.25
C GLY A 55 -30.62 -4.63 5.34
N VAL A 56 -29.45 -4.34 5.90
CA VAL A 56 -29.26 -3.21 6.83
C VAL A 56 -29.37 -1.89 6.07
N ASP A 57 -30.03 -0.88 6.66
CA ASP A 57 -30.07 0.44 6.06
C ASP A 57 -28.66 1.04 5.93
N ARG A 58 -28.40 1.67 4.78
CA ARG A 58 -27.07 2.21 4.47
C ARG A 58 -26.66 3.35 5.38
N GLN A 59 -27.60 4.21 5.80
CA GLN A 59 -27.29 5.32 6.68
C GLN A 59 -27.03 4.84 8.11
N GLU A 60 -27.79 3.85 8.56
CA GLU A 60 -27.54 3.17 9.84
C GLU A 60 -26.15 2.50 9.84
N ALA A 61 -25.84 1.68 8.83
CA ALA A 61 -24.54 1.02 8.69
C ALA A 61 -23.38 2.04 8.66
N HIS A 62 -23.54 3.12 7.90
CA HIS A 62 -22.53 4.18 7.84
C HIS A 62 -22.35 4.90 9.19
N ALA A 63 -23.42 5.18 9.93
CA ALA A 63 -23.33 5.85 11.22
C ALA A 63 -22.62 4.98 12.28
N VAL A 64 -22.95 3.69 12.35
CA VAL A 64 -22.28 2.73 13.24
C VAL A 64 -20.80 2.62 12.87
N ILE A 65 -20.49 2.34 11.61
CA ILE A 65 -19.11 2.18 11.13
C ILE A 65 -18.28 3.44 11.36
N ARG A 66 -18.84 4.63 11.11
CA ARG A 66 -18.14 5.90 11.38
C ARG A 66 -17.77 6.04 12.85
N THR A 67 -18.70 5.70 13.75
CA THR A 67 -18.48 5.79 15.20
C THR A 67 -17.41 4.80 15.63
N THR A 68 -17.53 3.54 15.22
CA THR A 68 -16.56 2.48 15.51
C THR A 68 -15.17 2.82 14.99
N ALA A 69 -15.05 3.31 13.75
CA ALA A 69 -13.77 3.69 13.15
C ALA A 69 -13.10 4.85 13.92
N LEU A 70 -13.87 5.87 14.33
CA LEU A 70 -13.34 7.01 15.08
C LEU A 70 -12.88 6.60 16.49
N GLU A 71 -13.62 5.75 17.18
CA GLU A 71 -13.23 5.22 18.49
C GLU A 71 -11.98 4.36 18.40
N ALA A 72 -11.92 3.45 17.42
CA ALA A 72 -10.76 2.63 17.15
C ALA A 72 -9.52 3.47 16.78
N LYS A 73 -9.66 4.52 15.96
CA LYS A 73 -8.54 5.44 15.65
C LYS A 73 -8.03 6.21 16.86
N LYS A 74 -8.92 6.63 17.77
CA LYS A 74 -8.50 7.26 19.03
C LYS A 74 -7.69 6.30 19.90
N ARG A 75 -8.11 5.03 19.99
CA ARG A 75 -7.39 3.99 20.74
C ARG A 75 -6.04 3.64 20.11
N GLN A 76 -5.98 3.59 18.77
CA GLN A 76 -4.76 3.28 18.02
C GLN A 76 -3.60 4.24 18.34
N ALA A 77 -3.89 5.47 18.78
CA ALA A 77 -2.88 6.44 19.21
C ALA A 77 -2.15 6.04 20.50
N THR A 78 -2.72 5.13 21.30
CA THR A 78 -2.18 4.73 22.61
C THR A 78 -1.90 3.23 22.71
N GLU A 79 -2.57 2.40 21.91
CA GLU A 79 -2.47 0.94 21.97
C GLU A 79 -2.74 0.29 20.61
N PRO A 80 -2.26 -0.94 20.35
CA PRO A 80 -2.66 -1.71 19.18
C PRO A 80 -4.17 -1.97 19.16
N VAL A 81 -4.78 -1.92 17.98
CA VAL A 81 -6.20 -2.23 17.78
C VAL A 81 -6.32 -3.30 16.70
N HIS A 82 -7.09 -4.35 16.99
CA HIS A 82 -7.33 -5.45 16.07
C HIS A 82 -8.74 -5.37 15.47
N MET A 83 -8.95 -6.03 14.32
CA MET A 83 -10.24 -6.00 13.64
C MET A 83 -11.35 -6.68 14.47
N GLU A 84 -10.97 -7.68 15.26
CA GLU A 84 -11.85 -8.36 16.21
C GLU A 84 -12.39 -7.41 17.28
N ASP A 85 -11.57 -6.45 17.74
CA ASP A 85 -11.99 -5.43 18.71
C ASP A 85 -12.99 -4.46 18.07
N ILE A 86 -12.76 -4.10 16.81
CA ILE A 86 -13.58 -3.18 16.02
C ILE A 86 -14.96 -3.81 15.75
N LEU A 87 -15.01 -5.10 15.40
CA LEU A 87 -16.23 -5.81 15.02
C LEU A 87 -16.95 -6.50 16.20
N ARG A 88 -16.61 -6.15 17.44
CA ARG A 88 -17.16 -6.81 18.65
C ARG A 88 -18.67 -6.59 18.83
N ASP A 89 -19.21 -5.49 18.31
CA ASP A 89 -20.64 -5.20 18.38
C ASP A 89 -21.45 -6.25 17.61
N LYS A 90 -22.62 -6.62 18.14
CA LYS A 90 -23.54 -7.58 17.50
C LYS A 90 -24.06 -7.09 16.15
N PHE A 91 -24.04 -5.78 15.91
CA PHE A 91 -24.34 -5.17 14.62
C PHE A 91 -23.54 -5.79 13.47
N PHE A 92 -22.33 -6.27 13.75
CA PHE A 92 -21.45 -6.87 12.74
C PHE A 92 -21.58 -8.41 12.64
N ASP A 93 -22.40 -9.07 13.47
CA ASP A 93 -22.43 -10.54 13.56
C ASP A 93 -22.66 -11.22 12.20
N SER A 94 -23.50 -10.66 11.33
CA SER A 94 -23.80 -11.22 10.01
C SER A 94 -22.65 -11.17 9.01
N VAL A 95 -21.69 -10.26 9.20
CA VAL A 95 -20.57 -10.04 8.26
C VAL A 95 -19.20 -10.31 8.87
N ARG A 96 -19.11 -10.49 10.20
CA ARG A 96 -17.85 -10.53 10.96
C ARG A 96 -16.85 -11.51 10.35
N ASP A 97 -17.23 -12.76 10.15
CA ASP A 97 -16.32 -13.80 9.66
C ASP A 97 -15.81 -13.50 8.24
N ARG A 98 -16.69 -12.97 7.39
CA ARG A 98 -16.35 -12.57 6.02
C ARG A 98 -15.35 -11.41 6.00
N VAL A 99 -15.53 -10.43 6.89
CA VAL A 99 -14.62 -9.28 7.02
C VAL A 99 -13.27 -9.71 7.60
N MET A 100 -13.28 -10.57 8.61
CA MET A 100 -12.06 -11.15 9.17
C MET A 100 -11.27 -11.94 8.12
N ALA A 101 -11.93 -12.79 7.34
CA ALA A 101 -11.29 -13.52 6.25
C ALA A 101 -10.64 -12.58 5.23
N LEU A 102 -11.34 -11.50 4.83
CA LEU A 102 -10.82 -10.52 3.88
C LEU A 102 -9.59 -9.77 4.43
N VAL A 103 -9.65 -9.26 5.66
CA VAL A 103 -8.54 -8.49 6.28
C VAL A 103 -7.30 -9.38 6.49
N ASN A 104 -7.49 -10.69 6.66
CA ASN A 104 -6.38 -11.65 6.71
C ASN A 104 -5.71 -11.89 5.34
N GLU A 105 -6.25 -11.33 4.26
CA GLU A 105 -5.67 -11.37 2.90
C GLU A 105 -5.36 -9.96 2.37
N PRO A 106 -4.28 -9.28 2.86
CA PRO A 106 -3.97 -7.90 2.45
C PRO A 106 -3.83 -7.70 0.94
N ILE A 107 -3.38 -8.72 0.21
CA ILE A 107 -3.21 -8.65 -1.25
C ILE A 107 -4.53 -8.37 -1.98
N SER A 108 -5.66 -8.78 -1.40
CA SER A 108 -7.01 -8.58 -1.95
C SER A 108 -7.43 -7.11 -1.96
N PHE A 109 -6.72 -6.23 -1.24
CA PHE A 109 -6.93 -4.77 -1.23
C PHE A 109 -6.08 -4.02 -2.26
N THR A 110 -5.22 -4.71 -3.03
CA THR A 110 -4.30 -4.06 -3.98
C THR A 110 -4.90 -3.85 -5.38
N GLY A 111 -6.17 -4.26 -5.58
CA GLY A 111 -6.87 -4.10 -6.85
C GLY A 111 -6.10 -4.72 -8.02
N ARG A 112 -5.68 -3.89 -8.97
CA ARG A 112 -4.96 -4.31 -10.18
C ARG A 112 -3.46 -4.03 -10.14
N CYS A 113 -2.91 -3.64 -8.98
CA CYS A 113 -1.53 -3.19 -8.82
C CYS A 113 -0.53 -4.09 -9.55
N VAL A 114 -0.53 -5.40 -9.25
CA VAL A 114 0.37 -6.38 -9.88
C VAL A 114 0.25 -6.36 -11.40
N SER A 115 -0.98 -6.44 -11.94
CA SER A 115 -1.20 -6.44 -13.39
C SER A 115 -0.79 -5.14 -14.07
N GLN A 116 -0.98 -3.99 -13.41
CA GLN A 116 -0.60 -2.68 -13.92
C GLN A 116 0.92 -2.53 -13.97
N THR A 117 1.61 -2.92 -12.89
CA THR A 117 3.07 -2.91 -12.82
C THR A 117 3.67 -3.82 -13.88
N ILE A 118 3.19 -5.06 -14.00
CA ILE A 118 3.71 -5.99 -15.01
C ILE A 118 3.49 -5.45 -16.41
N ARG A 119 2.28 -4.96 -16.73
CA ARG A 119 2.00 -4.39 -18.05
C ARG A 119 2.93 -3.23 -18.39
N PHE A 120 3.09 -2.28 -17.47
CA PHE A 120 4.01 -1.16 -17.66
C PHE A 120 5.45 -1.62 -17.91
N LEU A 121 5.94 -2.57 -17.10
CA LEU A 121 7.30 -3.09 -17.25
C LEU A 121 7.50 -3.79 -18.61
N THR A 122 6.53 -4.57 -19.08
CA THR A 122 6.67 -5.40 -20.28
C THR A 122 6.34 -4.66 -21.57
N GLU A 123 5.30 -3.82 -21.57
CA GLU A 123 4.76 -3.20 -22.79
C GLU A 123 5.29 -1.78 -23.02
N GLU A 124 5.76 -1.10 -21.98
CA GLU A 124 6.19 0.31 -22.06
C GLU A 124 7.67 0.47 -21.72
N LEU A 125 8.08 0.13 -20.48
CA LEU A 125 9.43 0.41 -20.00
C LEU A 125 10.50 -0.38 -20.75
N ARG A 126 10.41 -1.72 -20.76
CA ARG A 126 11.44 -2.57 -21.41
C ARG A 126 11.63 -2.24 -22.89
N PRO A 127 10.57 -2.07 -23.71
CA PRO A 127 10.73 -1.64 -25.10
C PRO A 127 11.41 -0.27 -25.24
N ALA A 128 11.04 0.70 -24.39
CA ALA A 128 11.62 2.05 -24.46
C ALA A 128 13.12 2.08 -24.14
N ILE A 129 13.58 1.23 -23.20
CA ILE A 129 14.98 1.19 -22.80
C ILE A 129 15.81 0.15 -23.55
N ALA A 130 15.21 -0.70 -24.39
CA ALA A 130 15.90 -1.82 -25.04
C ALA A 130 17.21 -1.44 -25.77
N PRO A 131 17.31 -0.29 -26.49
CA PRO A 131 18.57 0.10 -27.13
C PRO A 131 19.69 0.50 -26.15
N TYR A 132 19.34 0.83 -24.91
CA TYR A 132 20.24 1.38 -23.89
C TYR A 132 20.46 0.42 -22.72
N PHE A 133 19.65 -0.63 -22.62
CA PHE A 133 19.69 -1.57 -21.52
C PHE A 133 20.84 -2.57 -21.71
N ASP A 134 21.86 -2.46 -20.88
CA ASP A 134 22.93 -3.46 -20.77
C ASP A 134 22.81 -4.19 -19.43
N SER A 135 22.46 -5.48 -19.49
CA SER A 135 22.38 -6.33 -18.30
C SER A 135 23.75 -6.61 -17.65
N LYS A 136 24.85 -6.21 -18.30
CA LYS A 136 26.22 -6.32 -17.79
C LYS A 136 26.79 -4.97 -17.33
N ALA A 137 25.99 -3.90 -17.37
CA ALA A 137 26.43 -2.61 -16.85
C ALA A 137 26.87 -2.75 -15.38
N GLY A 138 27.97 -2.08 -15.03
CA GLY A 138 28.48 -2.07 -13.66
C GLY A 138 27.55 -1.30 -12.73
N THR A 139 27.62 -1.63 -11.44
CA THR A 139 26.95 -0.87 -10.37
C THR A 139 27.72 0.40 -10.06
N VAL A 140 27.02 1.46 -9.67
CA VAL A 140 27.62 2.72 -9.23
C VAL A 140 27.76 2.69 -7.71
N GLN A 141 28.99 2.89 -7.22
CA GLN A 141 29.26 3.20 -5.82
C GLN A 141 29.75 4.64 -5.71
N LEU A 142 29.13 5.40 -4.82
CA LEU A 142 29.64 6.70 -4.43
C LEU A 142 30.62 6.52 -3.28
N ASP A 143 31.83 7.02 -3.45
CA ASP A 143 32.78 7.21 -2.35
C ASP A 143 32.32 8.45 -1.57
N VAL A 144 31.53 8.24 -0.52
CA VAL A 144 31.06 9.30 0.40
C VAL A 144 31.74 9.16 1.76
#